data_AF-A0A1X9YWA4-F1
#
_entry.id   AF-A0A1X9YWA4-F1
#
_cell.length_a   1.000
_cell.length_b   1.000
_cell.length_c   1.000
_cell.angle_alpha   90.00
_cell.angle_beta   90.00
_cell.angle_gamma   90.00
#
_symmetry.space_group_name_H-M   'P 1'
#
loop_
_entity.id
_entity.type
_entity.pdbx_description
1 polymer ?
#
loop_
_entity_poly.entity_id
_entity_poly.type
_entity_poly.pdbx_seq_one_letter_code
_entity_poly.pdbx_strand_id
1 'polypeptide(L)'
;MQLVLPTRNNSTSCKLALAKSQRKKASLEIMNLHLRTLTLHDAEAIANLSSQLGYQASAETRVWLQEILESKDHCAFGAVLGDQLIGCIHGFYTLRLESGAGVGLAKGS
;
A
#
# COMPACT_ATOMS: atom_id res chain seq x y z
N MET A 1 55.62 42.13 -26.05
CA MET A 1 55.24 41.53 -27.34
C MET A 1 56.37 40.62 -27.81
N GLN A 2 56.29 39.33 -27.48
CA GLN A 2 56.82 38.21 -28.26
C GLN A 2 56.19 36.94 -27.65
N LEU A 3 55.30 36.32 -28.43
CA LEU A 3 54.71 35.01 -28.14
C LEU A 3 55.80 33.94 -28.27
N VAL A 4 55.86 33.00 -27.32
CA VAL A 4 56.49 31.69 -27.53
C VAL A 4 55.43 30.62 -27.28
N LEU A 5 55.28 29.76 -28.27
CA LEU A 5 54.18 28.82 -28.50
C LEU A 5 54.20 27.60 -27.55
N PRO A 6 53.05 26.92 -27.34
CA PRO A 6 52.93 25.86 -26.35
C PRO A 6 53.52 24.54 -26.83
N THR A 7 54.28 23.86 -25.96
CA THR A 7 54.71 22.47 -26.18
C THR A 7 53.55 21.52 -25.91
N ARG A 8 53.09 20.90 -27.00
CA ARG A 8 52.12 19.81 -27.07
C ARG A 8 52.72 18.56 -26.40
N ASN A 9 52.28 18.19 -25.20
CA ASN A 9 52.46 16.82 -24.70
C ASN A 9 51.15 16.05 -24.89
N ASN A 10 51.24 14.91 -25.55
CA ASN A 10 50.15 13.97 -25.68
C ASN A 10 50.69 12.65 -25.15
N SER A 11 50.36 12.32 -23.90
CA SER A 11 50.52 10.98 -23.35
C SER A 11 49.26 10.65 -22.57
N THR A 12 48.44 9.87 -23.24
CA THR A 12 47.37 9.02 -22.79
C THR A 12 47.50 8.56 -21.34
N SER A 13 46.50 8.85 -20.50
CA SER A 13 45.70 7.85 -19.78
C SER A 13 45.13 8.39 -18.46
N CYS A 14 43.93 7.91 -18.15
CA CYS A 14 43.23 8.01 -16.88
C CYS A 14 42.66 9.38 -16.48
N LYS A 15 41.53 9.70 -17.12
CA LYS A 15 40.40 10.34 -16.44
C LYS A 15 40.11 9.56 -15.15
N LEU A 16 40.45 10.10 -13.99
CA LEU A 16 39.82 9.69 -12.74
C LEU A 16 39.23 10.92 -12.08
N ALA A 17 38.06 11.32 -12.59
CA ALA A 17 37.14 12.13 -11.84
C ALA A 17 36.81 11.35 -10.56
N LEU A 18 37.35 11.78 -9.42
CA LEU A 18 36.76 11.47 -8.12
C LEU A 18 35.47 12.28 -8.00
N ALA A 19 34.45 11.86 -8.75
CA ALA A 19 33.08 12.14 -8.38
C ALA A 19 32.90 11.46 -7.02
N LYS A 20 32.83 12.26 -5.97
CA LYS A 20 32.35 11.83 -4.66
C LYS A 20 30.92 11.35 -4.89
N SER A 21 30.78 10.05 -5.15
CA SER A 21 29.51 9.35 -5.24
C SER A 21 28.89 9.45 -3.86
N GLN A 22 28.07 10.48 -3.68
CA GLN A 22 27.15 10.55 -2.56
C GLN A 22 26.25 9.34 -2.71
N ARG A 23 26.50 8.30 -1.91
CA ARG A 23 25.50 7.24 -1.69
C ARG A 23 24.26 7.96 -1.20
N LYS A 24 23.31 8.17 -2.12
CA LYS A 24 21.95 8.53 -1.79
C LYS A 24 21.45 7.42 -0.87
N LYS A 25 21.49 7.68 0.44
CA LYS A 25 20.77 6.87 1.42
C LYS A 25 19.32 6.98 0.96
N ALA A 26 18.83 5.98 0.25
CA ALA A 26 17.41 5.78 0.14
C ALA A 26 16.95 5.60 1.60
N SER A 27 16.34 6.63 2.17
CA SER A 27 15.59 6.44 3.39
C SER A 27 14.57 5.35 3.06
N LEU A 28 14.71 4.20 3.70
CA LEU A 28 13.58 3.31 3.88
C LEU A 28 12.57 4.14 4.67
N GLU A 29 11.63 4.77 3.98
CA GLU A 29 10.36 5.12 4.60
C GLU A 29 9.86 3.82 5.20
N ILE A 30 9.78 3.76 6.53
CA ILE A 30 9.15 2.62 7.20
C ILE A 30 7.69 2.71 6.81
N MET A 31 7.33 1.94 5.78
CA MET A 31 5.97 1.77 5.31
C MET A 31 5.15 1.15 6.44
N ASN A 32 4.50 2.01 7.22
CA ASN A 32 3.75 1.60 8.41
C ASN A 32 2.42 0.99 7.99
N LEU A 33 2.49 -0.28 7.57
CA LEU A 33 1.32 -1.10 7.26
C LEU A 33 0.73 -1.67 8.55
N HIS A 34 -0.53 -1.36 8.82
CA HIS A 34 -1.24 -1.88 9.98
C HIS A 34 -2.72 -2.14 9.67
N LEU A 35 -3.35 -2.96 10.51
CA LEU A 35 -4.80 -3.19 10.47
C LEU A 35 -5.47 -2.35 11.55
N ARG A 36 -6.65 -1.81 11.25
CA ARG A 36 -7.55 -1.19 12.24
C ARG A 36 -9.00 -1.49 11.93
N THR A 37 -9.86 -1.36 12.93
CA THR A 37 -11.31 -1.38 12.71
C THR A 37 -11.70 -0.22 11.79
N LEU A 38 -12.63 -0.49 10.87
CA LEU A 38 -13.20 0.55 10.02
C LEU A 38 -14.14 1.44 10.83
N THR A 39 -14.29 2.67 10.36
CA THR A 39 -15.22 3.67 10.88
C THR A 39 -16.10 4.18 9.75
N LEU A 40 -17.21 4.83 10.06
CA LEU A 40 -18.07 5.44 9.04
C LEU A 40 -17.37 6.47 8.14
N HIS A 41 -16.23 7.03 8.57
CA HIS A 41 -15.42 7.93 7.75
C HIS A 41 -14.69 7.22 6.60
N ASP A 42 -14.56 5.90 6.66
CA ASP A 42 -13.87 5.11 5.64
C ASP A 42 -14.75 4.77 4.44
N ALA A 43 -16.06 5.07 4.49
CA ALA A 43 -17.02 4.67 3.47
C ALA A 43 -16.63 5.14 2.05
N GLU A 44 -16.15 6.37 1.92
CA GLU A 44 -15.71 6.92 0.63
C GLU A 44 -14.45 6.20 0.12
N ALA A 45 -13.47 5.96 1.00
CA ALA A 45 -12.26 5.24 0.65
C ALA A 45 -12.55 3.79 0.23
N ILE A 46 -13.48 3.11 0.90
CA ILE A 46 -13.95 1.76 0.54
C ILE A 46 -14.63 1.76 -0.83
N ALA A 47 -15.50 2.73 -1.11
CA ALA A 47 -16.15 2.86 -2.41
C ALA A 47 -15.13 3.08 -3.53
N ASN A 48 -14.12 3.91 -3.28
CA ASN A 48 -13.02 4.18 -4.22
C ASN A 48 -12.09 2.97 -4.42
N LEU A 49 -11.86 2.15 -3.38
CA LEU A 49 -11.13 0.89 -3.53
C LEU A 49 -11.93 -0.13 -4.34
N SER A 50 -13.25 -0.19 -4.10
CA SER A 50 -14.15 -1.10 -4.82
C SER A 50 -14.19 -0.77 -6.32
N SER A 51 -14.22 0.51 -6.68
CA SER A 51 -14.18 0.94 -8.09
C SER A 51 -12.86 0.62 -8.80
N GLN A 52 -11.72 0.68 -8.10
CA GLN A 52 -10.43 0.26 -8.65
C GLN A 52 -10.39 -1.24 -8.97
N LEU A 53 -11.20 -2.05 -8.29
CA LEU A 53 -11.37 -3.48 -8.55
C LEU A 53 -12.43 -3.78 -9.61
N GLY A 54 -13.05 -2.75 -10.20
CA GLY A 54 -14.09 -2.88 -11.22
C GLY A 54 -15.51 -3.07 -10.68
N TYR A 55 -15.71 -2.97 -9.36
CA TYR A 55 -17.05 -2.95 -8.76
C TYR A 55 -17.66 -1.56 -8.90
N GLN A 56 -18.99 -1.47 -9.02
CA GLN A 56 -19.65 -0.17 -9.01
C GLN A 56 -19.54 0.43 -7.59
N ALA A 57 -18.91 1.60 -7.48
CA ALA A 57 -18.92 2.36 -6.25
C ALA A 57 -20.37 2.76 -5.94
N SER A 58 -20.98 2.11 -4.96
CA SER A 58 -22.35 2.43 -4.57
C SER A 58 -22.37 3.56 -3.55
N ALA A 59 -23.30 4.51 -3.74
CA ALA A 59 -23.67 5.48 -2.71
C ALA A 59 -24.15 4.80 -1.41
N GLU A 60 -24.53 3.53 -1.50
CA GLU A 60 -24.98 2.69 -0.38
C GLU A 60 -23.83 2.18 0.49
N THR A 61 -22.57 2.32 0.07
CA THR A 61 -21.40 1.83 0.84
C THR A 61 -21.41 2.32 2.27
N ARG A 62 -21.83 3.57 2.50
CA ARG A 62 -21.96 4.14 3.85
C ARG A 62 -23.06 3.44 4.68
N VAL A 63 -24.19 3.12 4.05
CA VAL A 63 -25.32 2.44 4.70
C VAL A 63 -24.92 1.02 5.09
N TRP A 64 -24.32 0.27 4.18
CA TRP A 64 -23.84 -1.08 4.48
C TRP A 64 -22.77 -1.09 5.56
N LEU A 65 -21.81 -0.15 5.51
CA LEU A 65 -20.81 -0.03 6.55
C LEU A 65 -21.43 0.29 7.91
N GLN A 66 -22.48 1.13 7.95
CA GLN A 66 -23.22 1.39 9.18
C GLN A 66 -23.84 0.12 9.76
N GLU A 67 -24.58 -0.63 8.95
CA GLU A 67 -25.22 -1.89 9.36
C GLU A 67 -24.18 -2.91 9.86
N ILE A 68 -23.02 -2.99 9.20
CA ILE A 68 -21.91 -3.86 9.60
C ILE A 68 -21.33 -3.44 10.95
N LEU A 69 -21.13 -2.14 11.19
CA LEU A 69 -20.54 -1.64 12.44
C LEU A 69 -21.51 -1.73 13.63
N GLU A 70 -22.82 -1.71 13.39
CA GLU A 70 -23.86 -1.85 14.42
C GLU A 70 -24.17 -3.32 14.75
N SER A 71 -23.80 -4.25 13.88
CA SER A 71 -24.06 -5.68 14.05
C SER A 71 -23.02 -6.36 14.96
N LYS A 72 -23.50 -7.21 15.86
CA LYS A 72 -22.64 -8.06 16.72
C LYS A 72 -22.06 -9.26 16.00
N ASP A 73 -22.68 -9.66 14.89
CA ASP A 73 -22.27 -10.82 14.11
C ASP A 73 -21.31 -10.44 12.98
N HIS A 74 -21.03 -9.15 12.78
CA HIS A 74 -20.18 -8.65 11.72
C HIS A 74 -18.98 -7.89 12.29
N CYS A 75 -17.89 -7.86 11.53
CA CYS A 75 -16.73 -7.04 11.81
C CYS A 75 -16.10 -6.54 10.51
N ALA A 76 -15.50 -5.35 10.54
CA ALA A 76 -14.86 -4.76 9.37
C ALA A 76 -13.51 -4.17 9.74
N PHE A 77 -12.48 -4.56 9.00
CA PHE A 77 -11.11 -4.11 9.20
C PHE A 77 -10.55 -3.48 7.93
N GLY A 78 -9.75 -2.44 8.11
CA GLY A 78 -9.01 -1.76 7.04
C GLY A 78 -7.52 -2.02 7.16
N ALA A 79 -6.87 -2.28 6.03
CA ALA A 79 -5.42 -2.22 5.91
C ALA A 79 -5.02 -0.79 5.56
N VAL A 80 -4.17 -0.20 6.40
CA VAL A 80 -3.74 1.20 6.29
C VAL A 80 -2.24 1.23 6.10
N LEU A 81 -1.79 1.95 5.08
CA LEU A 81 -0.39 2.23 4.80
C LEU A 81 -0.14 3.73 5.01
N GLY A 82 0.56 4.08 6.09
CA GLY A 82 0.60 5.47 6.56
C GLY A 82 -0.79 5.90 7.06
N ASP A 83 -1.42 6.84 6.36
CA ASP A 83 -2.80 7.29 6.61
C ASP A 83 -3.79 6.83 5.53
N GLN A 84 -3.30 6.13 4.50
CA GLN A 84 -4.12 5.71 3.38
C GLN A 84 -4.74 4.33 3.63
N LEU A 85 -6.06 4.23 3.50
CA LEU A 85 -6.74 2.94 3.42
C LEU A 85 -6.42 2.29 2.06
N ILE A 86 -5.76 1.14 2.08
CA ILE A 86 -5.33 0.40 0.87
C ILE A 86 -6.09 -0.91 0.67
N GLY A 87 -6.94 -1.30 1.61
CA GLY A 87 -7.77 -2.49 1.52
C GLY A 87 -8.73 -2.59 2.69
N CYS A 88 -9.78 -3.39 2.53
CA CYS A 88 -10.72 -3.70 3.60
C CYS A 88 -11.15 -5.17 3.55
N ILE A 89 -11.44 -5.73 4.72
CA ILE A 89 -11.98 -7.09 4.89
C ILE A 89 -13.23 -6.98 5.76
N HIS A 90 -14.33 -7.55 5.27
CA HIS A 90 -15.57 -7.75 6.02
C HIS A 90 -15.65 -9.22 6.45
N GLY A 91 -15.78 -9.47 7.75
CA GLY A 91 -16.05 -10.78 8.33
C GLY A 91 -17.45 -10.81 8.94
N PHE A 92 -18.09 -11.98 8.91
CA PHE A 92 -19.39 -12.18 9.55
C PHE A 92 -19.57 -13.63 10.02
N TYR A 93 -20.32 -13.81 11.10
CA TYR A 93 -20.75 -15.09 11.61
C TYR A 93 -22.14 -15.42 11.04
N THR A 94 -22.30 -16.62 10.47
CA THR A 94 -23.59 -17.08 9.94
C THR A 94 -23.77 -18.56 10.17
N LEU A 95 -24.97 -18.97 10.63
CA LEU A 95 -25.38 -20.36 10.72
C LEU A 95 -26.07 -20.74 9.40
N ARG A 96 -25.55 -21.75 8.70
CA ARG A 96 -26.15 -22.28 7.47
C ARG A 96 -26.75 -23.66 7.74
N LEU A 97 -28.00 -23.85 7.30
CA LEU A 97 -28.75 -25.11 7.48
C LEU A 97 -28.07 -26.29 6.75
N GLU A 98 -27.45 -26.03 5.60
CA GLU A 98 -26.62 -27.00 4.89
C GLU A 98 -25.16 -26.82 5.30
N SER A 99 -24.64 -27.70 6.15
CA SER A 99 -23.22 -27.75 6.51
C SER A 99 -22.39 -28.43 5.42
N GLY A 100 -22.32 -27.81 4.24
CA GLY A 100 -21.20 -28.05 3.33
C GLY A 100 -20.01 -27.26 3.87
N ALA A 101 -18.99 -27.96 4.36
CA ALA A 101 -17.80 -27.46 5.03
C ALA A 101 -17.49 -25.97 4.74
N GLY A 102 -17.70 -25.12 5.75
CA GLY A 102 -17.04 -23.82 5.75
C GLY A 102 -15.54 -24.08 5.59
N VAL A 103 -14.92 -23.47 4.58
CA VAL A 103 -13.47 -23.54 4.36
C VAL A 103 -12.79 -22.84 5.55
N GLY A 104 -12.68 -23.57 6.65
CA GLY A 104 -11.71 -23.31 7.69
C GLY A 104 -10.37 -23.74 7.14
N LEU A 105 -9.43 -22.80 7.10
CA LEU A 105 -8.03 -23.07 6.81
C LEU A 105 -7.62 -24.34 7.56
N ALA A 106 -7.22 -25.35 6.80
CA ALA A 106 -6.81 -26.65 7.31
C ALA A 106 -5.79 -26.46 8.46
N LYS A 107 -6.16 -26.86 9.67
CA LYS A 107 -5.15 -27.14 10.70
C LYS A 107 -4.49 -28.46 10.31
N GLY A 108 -3.28 -28.37 9.77
CA GLY A 108 -2.32 -29.46 9.88
C GLY A 108 -1.78 -29.51 11.29
N SER A 109 -2.00 -30.63 11.99
CA SER A 109 -1.07 -31.34 12.87
C SER A 109 -1.74 -32.65 13.28
#